data_AF-A0A496D437-F1
#
_entry.id   AF-A0A496D437-F1
#
_cell.length_a   1.000
_cell.length_b   1.000
_cell.length_c   1.000
_cell.angle_alpha   90.00
_cell.angle_beta   90.00
_cell.angle_gamma   90.00
#
_symmetry.space_group_name_H-M   'P 1'
#
loop_
_entity.id
_entity.type
_entity.pdbx_description
1 polymer ?
#
loop_
_entity_poly.entity_id
_entity_poly.type
_entity_poly.pdbx_seq_one_letter_code
_entity_poly.pdbx_strand_id
1 'polypeptide(L)'
;MKKSFYSLLVGSLLYFSFSACEDDATNPGDFSLKPTLEVTGIASASNNSYTFNLARSIDTTYRYFYTESDTLKDQNGNLVKDEQGNYQITKDSIYYDGQTTGKLYEMEKIMLDPDIDTLMISIASNCKWKAPMPSSGGKVQWFFTQNLAGGGDGTLTVAVTRNRNASPRAVDAVQIVHTPDSTIMYKLIFGQKGVSK
;
A
#
# COMPACT_ATOMS: atom_id res chain seq x y z
N MET A 1 22.70 -26.22 62.29
CA MET A 1 23.27 -24.96 61.77
C MET A 1 23.30 -25.01 60.24
N LYS A 2 23.16 -23.85 59.58
CA LYS A 2 22.93 -23.61 58.13
C LYS A 2 21.48 -23.61 57.66
N LYS A 3 20.74 -22.53 57.99
CA LYS A 3 19.58 -22.04 57.24
C LYS A 3 19.49 -20.52 57.40
N SER A 4 20.11 -19.75 56.51
CA SER A 4 19.84 -18.31 56.36
C SER A 4 20.79 -17.68 55.34
N PHE A 5 20.63 -17.94 54.04
CA PHE A 5 21.28 -17.11 53.01
C PHE A 5 20.50 -16.98 51.68
N TYR A 6 19.34 -17.62 51.53
CA TYR A 6 18.56 -17.54 50.28
C TYR A 6 17.44 -16.48 50.28
N SER A 7 17.21 -15.78 51.39
CA SER A 7 16.12 -14.80 51.51
C SER A 7 16.50 -13.38 51.05
N LEU A 8 17.77 -13.11 50.72
CA LEU A 8 18.24 -11.76 50.36
C LEU A 8 18.38 -11.50 48.85
N LEU A 9 18.26 -12.53 48.01
CA LEU A 9 18.43 -12.40 46.56
C LEU A 9 17.10 -12.44 45.77
N VAL A 10 16.00 -12.82 46.42
CA VAL A 10 14.65 -12.83 45.81
C VAL A 10 13.89 -11.53 46.12
N GLY A 11 14.35 -10.72 47.10
CA GLY A 11 13.70 -9.47 47.50
C GLY A 11 14.07 -8.24 46.68
N SER A 12 15.15 -8.27 45.88
CA SER A 12 15.63 -7.11 45.11
C SER A 12 15.23 -7.12 43.64
N LEU A 13 14.63 -8.20 43.13
CA LEU A 13 14.19 -8.33 41.74
C LEU A 13 12.72 -7.91 41.51
N LEU A 14 11.98 -7.58 42.57
CA LEU A 14 10.58 -7.12 42.50
C LEU A 14 10.43 -5.59 42.59
N TYR A 15 11.54 -4.84 42.57
CA TYR A 15 11.57 -3.38 42.60
C TYR A 15 11.83 -2.72 41.23
N PHE A 16 11.73 -3.48 40.13
CA PHE A 16 11.41 -2.85 38.85
C PHE A 16 9.91 -2.64 38.81
N SER A 17 9.51 -1.59 39.50
CA SER A 17 8.22 -0.94 39.40
C SER A 17 7.80 -0.91 37.93
N PHE A 18 6.80 -1.71 37.58
CA PHE A 18 5.92 -1.39 36.46
C PHE A 18 5.21 -0.09 36.82
N SER A 19 5.91 1.04 36.73
CA SER A 19 5.28 2.34 36.53
C SER A 19 4.77 2.33 35.09
N ALA A 20 3.67 1.62 34.86
CA ALA A 20 2.75 2.10 33.84
C ALA A 20 2.25 3.44 34.39
N CYS A 21 2.69 4.55 33.80
CA CYS A 21 2.03 5.83 34.00
C CYS A 21 0.57 5.60 33.59
N GLU A 22 -0.33 5.50 34.57
CA GLU A 22 -1.78 5.70 34.43
C GLU A 22 -2.10 7.18 34.18
N ASP A 23 -1.16 7.96 33.61
CA ASP A 23 -1.52 9.23 33.02
C ASP A 23 -2.32 8.91 31.77
N ASP A 24 -3.53 9.46 31.66
CA ASP A 24 -4.28 9.48 30.40
C ASP A 24 -3.28 9.80 29.30
N ALA A 25 -3.14 8.91 28.33
CA ALA A 25 -2.25 9.15 27.19
C ALA A 25 -2.79 10.38 26.47
N THR A 26 -2.31 11.57 26.87
CA THR A 26 -2.65 12.83 26.22
C THR A 26 -2.22 12.66 24.80
N ASN A 27 -3.20 12.41 23.93
CA ASN A 27 -2.92 11.99 22.58
C ASN A 27 -2.20 13.16 21.90
N PRO A 28 -0.92 13.03 21.53
CA PRO A 28 -0.13 14.17 21.08
C PRO A 28 -0.56 14.65 19.68
N GLY A 29 -1.49 13.94 19.03
CA GLY A 29 -1.98 14.23 17.69
C GLY A 29 -3.19 15.14 17.67
N ASP A 30 -3.20 16.09 16.73
CA ASP A 30 -4.38 16.85 16.37
C ASP A 30 -5.22 16.05 15.34
N PHE A 31 -6.34 15.48 15.80
CA PHE A 31 -7.27 14.70 14.97
C PHE A 31 -8.10 15.54 14.01
N SER A 32 -8.04 16.87 14.09
CA SER A 32 -8.68 17.76 13.14
C SER A 32 -7.86 17.96 11.86
N LEU A 33 -6.56 17.61 11.89
CA LEU A 33 -5.69 17.73 10.73
C LEU A 33 -6.11 16.73 9.64
N LYS A 34 -6.39 17.27 8.46
CA LYS A 34 -6.62 16.44 7.27
C LYS A 34 -5.31 15.79 6.84
N PRO A 35 -5.33 14.50 6.45
CA PRO A 35 -4.17 13.85 5.85
C PRO A 35 -3.66 14.61 4.63
N THR A 36 -2.35 14.77 4.53
CA THR A 36 -1.67 15.33 3.35
C THR A 36 -0.67 14.31 2.81
N LEU A 37 -0.53 14.28 1.49
CA LEU A 37 0.42 13.42 0.80
C LEU A 37 0.82 14.09 -0.51
N GLU A 38 2.11 14.23 -0.74
CA GLU A 38 2.66 14.77 -1.98
C GLU A 38 3.92 14.00 -2.37
N VAL A 39 4.04 13.63 -3.64
CA VAL A 39 5.30 13.13 -4.21
C VAL A 39 6.11 14.33 -4.67
N THR A 40 7.24 14.58 -4.03
CA THR A 40 8.04 15.80 -4.22
C THR A 40 9.26 15.60 -5.12
N GLY A 41 9.70 14.36 -5.31
CA GLY A 41 10.91 14.07 -6.07
C GLY A 41 11.05 12.61 -6.45
N ILE A 42 11.69 12.35 -7.58
CA ILE A 42 12.03 10.99 -8.04
C ILE A 42 13.48 11.02 -8.52
N ALA A 43 14.34 10.22 -7.89
CA ALA A 43 15.76 10.16 -8.23
C ALA A 43 16.30 8.72 -8.14
N SER A 44 17.38 8.42 -8.85
CA SER A 44 18.13 7.18 -8.61
C SER A 44 19.02 7.31 -7.36
N ALA A 45 19.47 6.18 -6.81
CA ALA A 45 20.51 6.18 -5.77
C ALA A 45 21.85 6.79 -6.26
N SER A 46 22.08 6.81 -7.58
CA SER A 46 23.19 7.52 -8.22
C SER A 46 22.92 9.03 -8.45
N ASN A 47 21.82 9.55 -7.90
CA ASN A 47 21.41 10.95 -7.93
C ASN A 47 20.97 11.50 -9.30
N ASN A 48 20.59 10.63 -10.24
CA ASN A 48 19.93 11.04 -11.48
C ASN A 48 18.47 11.36 -11.17
N SER A 49 18.07 12.62 -11.37
CA SER A 49 16.69 13.06 -11.14
C SER A 49 15.81 12.79 -12.36
N TYR A 50 14.58 12.35 -12.10
CA TYR A 50 13.57 12.11 -13.12
C TYR A 50 12.46 13.15 -12.98
N THR A 51 12.23 13.89 -14.06
CA THR A 51 11.06 14.76 -14.15
C THR A 51 9.79 13.92 -14.20
N PHE A 52 8.78 14.32 -13.43
CA PHE A 52 7.45 13.74 -13.45
C PHE A 52 6.44 14.87 -13.55
N ASN A 53 5.44 14.70 -14.41
CA ASN A 53 4.37 15.68 -14.61
C ASN A 53 3.03 15.04 -14.28
N LEU A 54 2.09 15.86 -13.83
CA LEU A 54 0.72 15.44 -13.60
C LEU A 54 0.01 15.24 -14.95
N ALA A 55 -0.42 14.00 -15.24
CA ALA A 55 -1.24 13.73 -16.41
C ALA A 55 -2.69 14.16 -16.18
N ARG A 56 -3.25 13.81 -15.01
CA ARG A 56 -4.61 14.21 -14.61
C ARG A 56 -4.83 14.09 -13.12
N SER A 57 -5.81 14.84 -12.63
CA SER A 57 -6.32 14.73 -11.26
C SER A 57 -7.81 14.40 -11.29
N ILE A 58 -8.22 13.35 -10.59
CA ILE A 58 -9.59 12.83 -10.59
C ILE A 58 -10.10 12.76 -9.15
N ASP A 59 -11.31 13.26 -8.93
CA ASP A 59 -12.06 12.95 -7.71
C ASP A 59 -12.64 11.55 -7.85
N THR A 60 -12.29 10.66 -6.93
CA THR A 60 -12.65 9.24 -6.95
C THR A 60 -13.34 8.86 -5.66
N THR A 61 -14.01 7.71 -5.63
CA THR A 61 -14.55 7.13 -4.41
C THR A 61 -14.20 5.65 -4.37
N TYR A 62 -14.26 5.05 -3.18
CA TYR A 62 -14.12 3.61 -3.04
C TYR A 62 -15.30 2.91 -3.68
N ARG A 63 -15.04 1.82 -4.40
CA ARG A 63 -16.09 0.90 -4.81
C ARG A 63 -16.05 -0.31 -3.90
N TYR A 64 -17.12 -0.46 -3.12
CA TYR A 64 -17.33 -1.63 -2.29
C TYR A 64 -18.08 -2.69 -3.10
N PHE A 65 -18.00 -3.93 -2.65
CA PHE A 65 -18.85 -4.99 -3.15
C PHE A 65 -19.31 -5.87 -1.99
N TYR A 66 -20.49 -6.45 -2.14
CA TYR A 66 -20.91 -7.57 -1.32
C TYR A 66 -21.36 -8.70 -2.24
N THR A 67 -21.28 -9.94 -1.73
CA THR A 67 -21.77 -11.10 -2.45
C THR A 67 -23.16 -11.42 -1.92
N GLU A 68 -24.15 -11.31 -2.79
CA GLU A 68 -25.48 -11.83 -2.53
C GLU A 68 -25.52 -13.29 -2.98
N SER A 69 -26.11 -14.16 -2.15
CA SER A 69 -26.29 -15.57 -2.47
C SER A 69 -27.78 -15.85 -2.44
N ASP A 70 -28.35 -16.22 -3.57
CA ASP A 70 -29.76 -16.64 -3.66
C ASP A 70 -29.86 -18.10 -4.10
N THR A 71 -30.93 -18.75 -3.72
CA THR A 71 -31.21 -20.13 -4.14
C THR A 71 -31.87 -20.09 -5.51
N LEU A 72 -31.31 -20.84 -6.47
CA LEU A 72 -31.82 -20.89 -7.83
C LEU A 72 -33.27 -21.42 -7.84
N LYS A 73 -34.16 -20.69 -8.50
CA LYS A 73 -35.57 -21.06 -8.68
C LYS A 73 -35.87 -21.40 -10.13
N ASP A 74 -36.73 -22.40 -10.36
CA ASP A 74 -37.24 -22.73 -11.68
C ASP A 74 -38.33 -21.74 -12.15
N GLN A 75 -38.85 -21.90 -13.36
CA GLN A 75 -39.90 -21.04 -13.92
C GLN A 75 -41.22 -21.07 -13.13
N ASN A 76 -41.41 -22.03 -12.22
CA ASN A 76 -42.57 -22.17 -11.36
C ASN A 76 -42.30 -21.70 -9.92
N GLY A 77 -41.09 -21.18 -9.63
CA GLY A 77 -40.69 -20.67 -8.32
C GLY A 77 -40.17 -21.73 -7.34
N ASN A 78 -40.00 -22.99 -7.76
CA ASN A 78 -39.47 -24.04 -6.90
C ASN A 78 -37.94 -24.03 -6.86
N LEU A 79 -37.38 -24.37 -5.69
CA LEU A 79 -35.93 -24.42 -5.48
C LEU A 79 -35.29 -25.56 -6.28
N VAL A 80 -34.27 -25.23 -7.08
CA VAL A 80 -33.54 -26.19 -7.92
C VAL A 80 -32.48 -26.90 -7.09
N LYS A 81 -32.43 -28.23 -7.19
CA LYS A 81 -31.41 -29.07 -6.55
C LYS A 81 -30.37 -29.54 -7.56
N ASP A 82 -29.13 -29.72 -7.13
CA ASP A 82 -28.06 -30.34 -7.91
C ASP A 82 -28.19 -31.87 -7.94
N GLU A 83 -27.30 -32.53 -8.69
CA GLU A 83 -27.26 -34.00 -8.82
C GLU A 83 -26.98 -34.73 -7.50
N GLN A 84 -26.50 -34.02 -6.47
CA GLN A 84 -26.23 -34.54 -5.13
C GLN A 84 -27.37 -34.25 -4.14
N GLY A 85 -28.45 -33.59 -4.59
CA GLY A 85 -29.63 -33.29 -3.79
C GLY A 85 -29.53 -32.00 -2.96
N ASN A 86 -28.47 -31.21 -3.11
CA ASN A 86 -28.31 -29.92 -2.44
C ASN A 86 -28.94 -28.79 -3.27
N TYR A 87 -29.39 -27.72 -2.61
CA TYR A 87 -29.93 -26.57 -3.32
C TYR A 87 -28.83 -25.80 -4.07
N GLN A 88 -29.08 -25.47 -5.33
CA GLN A 88 -28.16 -24.68 -6.13
C GLN A 88 -28.21 -23.21 -5.68
N ILE A 89 -27.04 -22.64 -5.40
CA ILE A 89 -26.90 -21.26 -4.93
C ILE A 89 -26.23 -20.45 -6.04
N THR A 90 -26.90 -19.39 -6.51
CA THR A 90 -26.31 -18.37 -7.37
C THR A 90 -25.64 -17.31 -6.50
N LYS A 91 -24.43 -16.91 -6.88
CA LYS A 91 -23.66 -15.87 -6.18
C LYS A 91 -23.44 -14.70 -7.12
N ASP A 92 -24.01 -13.56 -6.76
CA ASP A 92 -23.87 -12.33 -7.51
C ASP A 92 -23.04 -11.32 -6.72
N SER A 93 -22.11 -10.66 -7.39
CA SER A 93 -21.32 -9.58 -6.80
C SER A 93 -21.97 -8.25 -7.13
N ILE A 94 -22.53 -7.59 -6.12
CA ILE A 94 -23.14 -6.27 -6.27
C ILE A 94 -22.13 -5.23 -5.83
N TYR A 95 -21.89 -4.26 -6.70
CA TYR A 95 -20.96 -3.18 -6.48
C TYR A 95 -21.70 -1.89 -6.14
N TYR A 96 -21.20 -1.15 -5.16
CA TYR A 96 -21.73 0.16 -4.79
C TYR A 96 -20.60 1.12 -4.46
N ASP A 97 -20.83 2.40 -4.73
CA ASP A 97 -19.85 3.45 -4.49
C ASP A 97 -19.95 3.94 -3.03
N GLY A 98 -18.79 4.18 -2.43
CA GLY A 98 -18.63 4.68 -1.08
C GLY A 98 -18.97 6.17 -0.95
N GLN A 99 -19.18 6.61 0.29
CA GLN A 99 -19.49 8.02 0.59
C GLN A 99 -18.24 8.91 0.73
N THR A 100 -17.05 8.31 0.89
CA THR A 100 -15.80 9.06 1.05
C THR A 100 -15.18 9.37 -0.30
N THR A 101 -15.13 10.65 -0.65
CA THR A 101 -14.39 11.13 -1.83
C THR A 101 -12.89 11.17 -1.52
N GLY A 102 -12.09 10.58 -2.41
CA GLY A 102 -10.64 10.71 -2.44
C GLY A 102 -10.17 11.43 -3.71
N LYS A 103 -8.90 11.80 -3.74
CA LYS A 103 -8.23 12.46 -4.84
C LYS A 103 -7.16 11.54 -5.42
N LEU A 104 -7.25 11.26 -6.71
CA LEU A 104 -6.25 10.51 -7.46
C LEU A 104 -5.46 11.47 -8.35
N TYR A 105 -4.14 11.53 -8.13
CA TYR A 105 -3.18 12.19 -9.00
C TYR A 105 -2.48 11.13 -9.84
N GLU A 106 -2.75 11.12 -11.13
CA GLU A 106 -2.10 10.22 -12.08
C GLU A 106 -0.98 10.96 -12.80
N MET A 107 0.24 10.44 -12.69
CA MET A 107 1.41 11.01 -13.33
C MET A 107 1.60 10.48 -14.75
N GLU A 108 2.23 11.29 -15.58
CA GLU A 108 2.74 10.85 -16.87
C GLU A 108 3.75 9.70 -16.69
N LYS A 109 3.92 8.90 -17.74
CA LYS A 109 4.85 7.77 -17.72
C LYS A 109 6.29 8.27 -17.59
N ILE A 110 6.97 7.81 -16.54
CA ILE A 110 8.37 8.11 -16.26
C ILE A 110 9.24 7.02 -16.89
N MET A 111 10.18 7.42 -17.75
CA MET A 111 11.08 6.51 -18.45
C MET A 111 12.43 6.39 -17.73
N LEU A 112 12.60 5.29 -17.01
CA LEU A 112 13.83 4.97 -16.28
C LEU A 112 14.96 4.54 -17.23
N ASP A 113 16.19 4.85 -16.83
CA ASP A 113 17.39 4.41 -17.53
C ASP A 113 17.58 2.89 -17.44
N PRO A 114 18.23 2.27 -18.44
CA PRO A 114 18.31 0.81 -18.52
C PRO A 114 19.15 0.20 -17.39
N ASP A 115 20.15 0.93 -16.88
CA ASP A 115 21.12 0.51 -15.87
C ASP A 115 20.80 1.00 -14.45
N ILE A 116 19.63 1.62 -14.23
CA ILE A 116 19.17 1.95 -12.88
C ILE A 116 19.06 0.69 -12.02
N ASP A 117 19.49 0.81 -10.77
CA ASP A 117 19.41 -0.26 -9.77
C ASP A 117 18.45 0.09 -8.62
N THR A 118 18.52 1.32 -8.12
CA THR A 118 17.64 1.78 -7.03
C THR A 118 17.01 3.13 -7.38
N LEU A 119 15.70 3.22 -7.19
CA LEU A 119 14.89 4.43 -7.32
C LEU A 119 14.42 4.88 -5.93
N MET A 120 14.53 6.17 -5.68
CA MET A 120 14.13 6.86 -4.47
C MET A 120 13.04 7.88 -4.82
N ILE A 121 11.86 7.69 -4.24
CA ILE A 121 10.69 8.56 -4.44
C ILE A 121 10.49 9.32 -3.13
N SER A 122 10.68 10.63 -3.17
CA SER A 122 10.53 11.51 -2.02
C SER A 122 9.06 11.86 -1.80
N ILE A 123 8.62 11.75 -0.56
CA ILE A 123 7.23 11.95 -0.13
C ILE A 123 7.23 13.00 0.98
N ALA A 124 6.38 14.01 0.84
CA ALA A 124 6.03 14.93 1.91
C ALA A 124 4.62 14.58 2.44
N SER A 125 4.48 14.42 3.75
CA SER A 125 3.21 14.00 4.35
C SER A 125 3.13 14.35 5.84
N ASN A 126 1.93 14.70 6.32
CA ASN A 126 1.67 14.83 7.76
C ASN A 126 1.16 13.54 8.41
N CYS A 127 1.04 12.44 7.66
CA CYS A 127 0.44 11.20 8.13
C CYS A 127 1.30 9.98 7.73
N LYS A 128 0.84 8.78 8.13
CA LYS A 128 1.38 7.54 7.56
C LYS A 128 1.06 7.49 6.06
N TRP A 129 1.79 6.71 5.30
CA TRP A 129 1.48 6.43 3.90
C TRP A 129 1.81 4.98 3.58
N LYS A 130 1.13 4.45 2.56
CA LYS A 130 1.28 3.08 2.06
C LYS A 130 1.71 3.12 0.60
N ALA A 131 2.57 2.19 0.23
CA ALA A 131 3.09 2.00 -1.11
C ALA A 131 3.10 0.49 -1.42
N PRO A 132 1.93 -0.13 -1.64
CA PRO A 132 1.86 -1.56 -1.95
C PRO A 132 2.70 -1.89 -3.20
N MET A 133 3.17 -3.14 -3.27
CA MET A 133 3.95 -3.63 -4.41
C MET A 133 3.17 -3.38 -5.71
N PRO A 134 3.81 -2.85 -6.78
CA PRO A 134 3.13 -2.55 -8.02
C PRO A 134 2.52 -3.80 -8.66
N SER A 135 1.32 -3.62 -9.18
CA SER A 135 0.61 -4.63 -9.95
C SER A 135 0.10 -4.00 -11.24
N SER A 136 0.42 -4.60 -12.37
CA SER A 136 -0.08 -4.18 -13.68
C SER A 136 -1.06 -5.22 -14.22
N GLY A 137 -1.94 -5.74 -13.35
CA GLY A 137 -2.79 -6.90 -13.66
C GLY A 137 -2.03 -8.23 -13.67
N GLY A 138 -0.82 -8.26 -13.09
CA GLY A 138 0.09 -9.42 -13.05
C GLY A 138 1.41 -9.09 -12.33
N LYS A 139 2.30 -10.08 -12.20
CA LYS A 139 3.59 -9.94 -11.49
C LYS A 139 4.57 -9.08 -12.31
N VAL A 140 4.87 -7.86 -11.84
CA VAL A 140 5.95 -7.03 -12.37
C VAL A 140 7.29 -7.50 -11.79
N GLN A 141 8.08 -8.25 -12.57
CA GLN A 141 9.29 -8.92 -12.08
C GLN A 141 10.56 -8.05 -12.11
N TRP A 142 10.45 -6.76 -12.45
CA TRP A 142 11.60 -5.88 -12.61
C TRP A 142 11.58 -4.63 -11.72
N PHE A 143 10.53 -4.44 -10.93
CA PHE A 143 10.33 -3.27 -10.07
C PHE A 143 9.82 -3.75 -8.71
N PHE A 144 10.62 -3.53 -7.66
CA PHE A 144 10.44 -4.13 -6.35
C PHE A 144 10.47 -3.08 -5.25
N THR A 145 9.31 -2.76 -4.72
CA THR A 145 9.15 -1.84 -3.59
C THR A 145 9.75 -2.45 -2.32
N GLN A 146 10.74 -1.78 -1.74
CA GLN A 146 11.48 -2.28 -0.57
C GLN A 146 10.76 -1.96 0.73
N ASN A 147 10.20 -0.75 0.85
CA ASN A 147 9.36 -0.34 1.97
C ASN A 147 7.93 -0.08 1.50
N LEU A 148 7.00 -0.89 2.00
CA LEU A 148 5.59 -0.85 1.61
C LEU A 148 4.78 0.22 2.35
N ALA A 149 5.39 0.92 3.30
CA ALA A 149 4.79 1.99 4.06
C ALA A 149 5.87 2.89 4.68
N GLY A 150 5.44 4.06 5.12
CA GLY A 150 6.22 5.01 5.90
C GLY A 150 5.30 5.97 6.64
N GLY A 151 5.85 7.04 7.20
CA GLY A 151 5.04 8.09 7.78
C GLY A 151 5.82 9.38 7.99
N GLY A 152 5.08 10.49 8.00
CA GLY A 152 5.67 11.79 7.84
C GLY A 152 6.29 11.95 6.46
N ASP A 153 7.16 12.95 6.34
CA ASP A 153 8.09 13.05 5.23
C ASP A 153 9.00 11.82 5.20
N GLY A 154 9.20 11.27 4.00
CA GLY A 154 9.94 10.03 3.88
C GLY A 154 10.34 9.72 2.45
N THR A 155 10.97 8.55 2.30
CA THR A 155 11.41 8.06 1.00
C THR A 155 10.86 6.66 0.78
N LEU A 156 10.21 6.48 -0.36
CA LEU A 156 9.87 5.19 -0.92
C LEU A 156 11.04 4.70 -1.77
N THR A 157 11.63 3.58 -1.36
CA THR A 157 12.77 2.93 -2.02
C THR A 157 12.28 1.76 -2.85
N VAL A 158 12.75 1.71 -4.08
CA VAL A 158 12.42 0.65 -5.04
C VAL A 158 13.70 0.11 -5.64
N ALA A 159 13.87 -1.21 -5.61
CA ALA A 159 14.89 -1.90 -6.38
C ALA A 159 14.37 -2.18 -7.80
N VAL A 160 15.18 -1.88 -8.81
CA VAL A 160 14.84 -1.99 -10.22
C VAL A 160 15.88 -2.89 -10.89
N THR A 161 15.42 -3.93 -11.60
CA THR A 161 16.38 -4.81 -12.29
C THR A 161 16.82 -4.17 -13.59
N ARG A 162 18.15 -4.14 -13.81
CA ARG A 162 18.74 -3.67 -15.06
C ARG A 162 18.08 -4.31 -16.29
N ASN A 163 17.68 -3.49 -17.26
CA ASN A 163 17.29 -3.96 -18.58
C ASN A 163 18.52 -4.20 -19.45
N ARG A 164 18.73 -5.46 -19.86
CA ARG A 164 19.83 -5.85 -20.75
C ARG A 164 19.39 -5.98 -22.21
N ASN A 165 18.09 -5.84 -22.48
CA ASN A 165 17.54 -5.93 -23.82
C ASN A 165 17.63 -4.58 -24.53
N ALA A 166 17.74 -4.61 -25.87
CA ALA A 166 17.71 -3.40 -26.69
C ALA A 166 16.33 -2.72 -26.70
N SER A 167 15.26 -3.48 -26.45
CA SER A 167 13.90 -2.96 -26.33
C SER A 167 13.57 -2.52 -24.89
N PRO A 168 12.69 -1.52 -24.73
CA PRO A 168 12.08 -1.19 -23.45
C PRO A 168 11.35 -2.39 -22.84
N ARG A 169 11.15 -2.38 -21.51
CA ARG A 169 10.31 -3.37 -20.84
C ARG A 169 8.88 -3.30 -21.38
N ALA A 170 8.31 -4.47 -21.71
CA ALA A 170 6.96 -4.56 -22.28
C ALA A 170 5.85 -4.25 -21.27
N VAL A 171 6.10 -4.46 -19.98
CA VAL A 171 5.14 -4.24 -18.90
C VAL A 171 5.64 -3.08 -18.04
N ASP A 172 4.84 -2.03 -17.96
CA ASP A 172 5.09 -0.90 -17.07
C ASP A 172 4.83 -1.28 -15.61
N ALA A 173 5.55 -0.64 -14.68
CA ALA A 173 5.31 -0.77 -13.25
C ALA A 173 4.37 0.36 -12.78
N VAL A 174 3.23 0.00 -12.21
CA VAL A 174 2.26 0.97 -11.66
C VAL A 174 2.37 0.99 -10.14
N GLN A 175 3.10 1.98 -9.60
CA GLN A 175 3.24 2.18 -8.17
C GLN A 175 2.17 3.16 -7.70
N ILE A 176 1.38 2.75 -6.71
CA ILE A 176 0.43 3.64 -6.02
C ILE A 176 0.99 3.98 -4.65
N VAL A 177 1.02 5.27 -4.32
CA VAL A 177 1.33 5.76 -2.97
C VAL A 177 0.09 6.45 -2.44
N HIS A 178 -0.35 6.11 -1.23
CA HIS A 178 -1.61 6.62 -0.72
C HIS A 178 -1.64 6.79 0.80
N THR A 179 -2.53 7.65 1.26
CA THR A 179 -2.83 7.80 2.68
C THR A 179 -3.53 6.54 3.23
N PRO A 180 -3.50 6.27 4.55
CA PRO A 180 -4.07 5.05 5.15
C PRO A 180 -5.58 4.92 4.94
N ASP A 181 -6.28 6.05 4.89
CA ASP A 181 -7.70 6.20 4.57
C ASP A 181 -7.96 6.29 3.06
N SER A 182 -6.89 6.22 2.24
CA SER A 182 -6.79 6.40 0.79
C SER A 182 -7.63 7.56 0.23
N THR A 183 -7.72 8.65 0.98
CA THR A 183 -8.32 9.91 0.51
C THR A 183 -7.39 10.68 -0.41
N ILE A 184 -6.07 10.43 -0.38
CA ILE A 184 -5.11 10.96 -1.36
C ILE A 184 -4.27 9.82 -1.93
N MET A 185 -4.20 9.76 -3.25
CA MET A 185 -3.50 8.71 -4.00
C MET A 185 -2.66 9.33 -5.11
N TYR A 186 -1.41 8.89 -5.22
CA TYR A 186 -0.50 9.17 -6.32
C TYR A 186 -0.26 7.88 -7.09
N LYS A 187 -0.63 7.87 -8.37
CA LYS A 187 -0.37 6.78 -9.30
C LYS A 187 0.82 7.15 -10.18
N LEU A 188 1.93 6.46 -9.95
CA LEU A 188 3.19 6.61 -10.66
C LEU A 188 3.34 5.46 -11.65
N ILE A 189 3.60 5.79 -12.92
CA ILE A 189 3.74 4.80 -13.99
C ILE A 189 5.19 4.83 -14.47
N PHE A 190 5.88 3.71 -14.34
CA PHE A 190 7.28 3.58 -14.72
C PHE A 190 7.45 2.63 -15.91
N GLY A 191 8.10 3.12 -16.95
CA GLY A 191 8.74 2.29 -17.96
C GLY A 191 10.25 2.23 -17.73
N GLN A 192 10.92 1.27 -18.36
CA GLN A 192 12.38 1.20 -18.35
C GLN A 192 12.88 1.07 -19.79
N LYS A 193 13.79 1.97 -20.19
CA LYS A 193 14.40 1.99 -21.52
C LYS A 193 15.17 0.70 -21.80
N GLY A 194 15.38 0.40 -23.07
CA GLY A 194 16.36 -0.61 -23.50
C GLY A 194 17.77 -0.06 -23.49
N VAL A 195 18.77 -0.94 -23.52
CA VAL A 195 20.15 -0.52 -23.80
C VAL A 195 20.26 -0.11 -25.26
N SER A 196 20.67 1.13 -25.52
CA SER A 196 21.11 1.50 -26.87
C SER A 196 22.35 0.68 -27.20
N LYS A 197 22.36 0.07 -28.38
CA LYS A 197 23.61 -0.41 -28.97
C LYS A 197 24.49 0.77 -29.39
#